data_AF-A0A183CZP4-F1
#
_entry.id   AF-A0A183CZP4-F1
#
_cell.length_a   1.000
_cell.length_b   1.000
_cell.length_c   1.000
_cell.angle_alpha   90.00
_cell.angle_beta   90.00
_cell.angle_gamma   90.00
#
_symmetry.space_group_name_H-M   'P 1'
#
loop_
_entity.id
_entity.type
_entity.pdbx_description
1 polymer ?
#
loop_
_entity_poly.entity_id
_entity_poly.type
_entity_poly.pdbx_seq_one_letter_code
_entity_poly.pdbx_strand_id
1 'polypeptide(L)'
;MDAFRLALLEPTLNRIFCTTTAVVGRAPKGLETMQRLTNFLISANSDPIRIVACRAMANAAFHQWGRTLFTHDVATTVTAVAAQLLSPKPALQQTETEKIAELGPREDVLRVVLKMIDDISSFGDHTQDALIRLLQAIVTLMWGDASLIK
;
A
#
# COMPACT_ATOMS: atom_id res chain seq x y z
N MET A 1 -9.70 3.16 -12.45
CA MET A 1 -8.94 2.76 -11.25
C MET A 1 -8.39 1.34 -11.37
N ASP A 2 -9.21 0.34 -11.71
CA ASP A 2 -8.71 -1.04 -11.73
C ASP A 2 -7.67 -1.34 -12.84
N ALA A 3 -7.83 -0.74 -14.02
CA ALA A 3 -6.80 -0.76 -15.06
C ALA A 3 -5.48 -0.08 -14.61
N PHE A 4 -5.58 0.97 -13.79
CA PHE A 4 -4.40 1.67 -13.25
C PHE A 4 -3.67 0.80 -12.21
N ARG A 5 -4.42 0.12 -11.34
CA ARG A 5 -3.87 -0.89 -10.41
C ARG A 5 -3.04 -1.93 -11.15
N LEU A 6 -3.57 -2.50 -12.24
CA LEU A 6 -2.85 -3.51 -13.03
C LEU A 6 -1.63 -2.93 -13.74
N ALA A 7 -1.73 -1.72 -14.29
CA ALA A 7 -0.62 -1.03 -14.94
C ALA A 7 0.60 -0.85 -14.03
N LEU A 8 0.39 -0.67 -12.71
CA LEU A 8 1.48 -0.49 -11.75
C LEU A 8 2.32 -1.75 -11.52
N LEU A 9 1.86 -2.93 -11.96
CA LEU A 9 2.67 -4.16 -11.97
C LEU A 9 3.67 -4.19 -13.13
N GLU A 10 3.48 -3.38 -14.18
CA GLU A 10 4.43 -3.31 -15.29
C GLU A 10 5.58 -2.34 -14.92
N PRO A 11 6.85 -2.75 -15.04
CA PRO A 11 8.01 -1.96 -14.59
C PRO A 11 8.08 -0.55 -15.18
N THR A 12 7.80 -0.39 -16.47
CA THR A 12 7.91 0.89 -17.19
C THR A 12 6.86 1.88 -16.71
N LEU A 13 5.62 1.43 -16.60
CA LEU A 13 4.49 2.21 -16.11
C LEU A 13 4.66 2.54 -14.63
N ASN A 14 5.12 1.58 -13.82
CA ASN A 14 5.48 1.84 -12.42
C ASN A 14 6.51 2.96 -12.32
N ARG A 15 7.61 2.88 -13.09
CA ARG A 15 8.62 3.95 -13.13
C ARG A 15 8.01 5.30 -13.50
N ILE A 16 7.18 5.34 -14.55
CA ILE A 16 6.55 6.58 -15.03
C ILE A 16 5.64 7.21 -13.97
N PHE A 17 4.83 6.41 -13.27
CA PHE A 17 3.82 6.90 -12.34
C PHE A 17 4.32 7.07 -10.91
N CYS A 18 5.37 6.35 -10.51
CA CYS A 18 5.84 6.35 -9.13
C CYS A 18 7.11 7.18 -8.90
N THR A 19 7.88 7.54 -9.94
CA THR A 19 9.10 8.31 -9.70
C THR A 19 8.80 9.78 -9.34
N THR A 20 9.60 10.33 -8.42
CA THR A 20 9.58 11.76 -8.04
C THR A 20 10.54 12.61 -8.87
N THR A 21 11.36 11.97 -9.72
CA THR A 21 12.29 12.60 -10.65
C THR A 21 11.74 12.58 -12.08
N ALA A 22 12.17 13.50 -12.94
CA ALA A 22 11.74 13.47 -14.34
C ALA A 22 12.18 12.18 -15.03
N VAL A 23 11.29 11.55 -15.78
CA VAL A 23 11.64 10.50 -16.76
C VAL A 23 11.75 11.19 -18.11
N VAL A 24 12.75 10.86 -18.93
CA VAL A 24 13.04 11.55 -20.22
C VAL A 24 11.76 11.94 -20.96
N GLY A 25 11.54 13.26 -21.14
CA GLY A 25 10.38 13.83 -21.83
C GLY A 25 9.07 13.87 -21.04
N ARG A 26 9.06 13.54 -19.75
CA ARG A 26 7.87 13.54 -18.87
C ARG A 26 8.16 14.16 -17.50
N ALA A 27 7.26 15.03 -17.06
CA ALA A 27 7.27 15.56 -15.71
C ALA A 27 7.12 14.43 -14.66
N PRO A 28 7.73 14.57 -13.46
CA PRO A 28 7.57 13.60 -12.38
C PRO A 28 6.10 13.51 -11.95
N LYS A 29 5.60 12.27 -11.78
CA LYS A 29 4.21 12.00 -11.39
C LYS A 29 4.07 11.39 -10.00
N GLY A 30 5.16 10.96 -9.38
CA GLY A 30 5.14 10.20 -8.12
C GLY A 30 4.32 10.85 -7.02
N LEU A 31 4.58 12.13 -6.72
CA LEU A 31 3.86 12.85 -5.66
C LEU A 31 2.37 13.01 -5.96
N GLU A 32 2.01 13.31 -7.22
CA GLU A 32 0.61 13.38 -7.65
C GLU A 32 -0.08 12.02 -7.51
N THR A 33 0.58 10.94 -7.91
CA THR A 33 0.09 9.57 -7.78
C THR A 33 -0.15 9.22 -6.30
N MET A 34 0.83 9.49 -5.43
CA MET A 34 0.73 9.23 -3.99
C MET A 34 -0.43 10.00 -3.37
N GLN A 35 -0.53 11.32 -3.62
CA GLN A 35 -1.62 12.15 -3.12
C GLN A 35 -2.99 11.66 -3.58
N ARG A 36 -3.14 11.29 -4.86
CA ARG A 36 -4.42 10.76 -5.37
C ARG A 36 -4.79 9.44 -4.73
N LEU A 37 -3.85 8.51 -4.59
CA LEU A 37 -4.09 7.22 -3.95
C LEU A 37 -4.49 7.40 -2.47
N THR A 38 -3.75 8.23 -1.73
CA THR A 38 -4.08 8.57 -0.34
C THR A 38 -5.46 9.23 -0.24
N ASN A 39 -5.79 10.16 -1.13
CA ASN A 39 -7.13 10.77 -1.16
C ASN A 39 -8.23 9.73 -1.38
N PHE A 40 -8.04 8.76 -2.28
CA PHE A 40 -9.02 7.69 -2.44
C PHE A 40 -9.22 6.86 -1.17
N LEU A 41 -8.19 6.66 -0.35
CA LEU A 41 -8.32 5.96 0.94
C LEU A 41 -9.10 6.76 1.98
N ILE A 42 -8.86 8.07 2.04
CA ILE A 42 -9.41 8.93 3.12
C ILE A 42 -10.80 9.44 2.77
N SER A 43 -11.02 9.88 1.53
CA SER A 43 -12.21 10.68 1.15
C SER A 43 -13.22 9.95 0.26
N ALA A 44 -12.90 8.78 -0.29
CA ALA A 44 -13.87 8.07 -1.14
C ALA A 44 -15.05 7.58 -0.31
N ASN A 45 -16.29 7.85 -0.75
CA ASN A 45 -17.49 7.33 -0.09
C ASN A 45 -17.78 5.85 -0.42
N SER A 46 -17.03 5.28 -1.37
CA SER A 46 -17.22 3.92 -1.90
C SER A 46 -16.10 3.00 -1.43
N ASP A 47 -16.44 1.97 -0.67
CA ASP A 47 -15.50 0.95 -0.18
C ASP A 47 -14.75 0.25 -1.34
N PRO A 48 -15.40 -0.13 -2.47
CA PRO A 48 -14.68 -0.62 -3.66
C PRO A 48 -13.56 0.29 -4.17
N ILE A 49 -13.73 1.62 -4.11
CA ILE A 49 -12.69 2.56 -4.55
C ILE A 49 -11.50 2.53 -3.59
N ARG A 50 -11.77 2.50 -2.28
CA ARG A 50 -10.73 2.39 -1.24
C ARG A 50 -9.93 1.08 -1.39
N ILE A 51 -10.62 -0.03 -1.63
CA ILE A 51 -10.03 -1.35 -1.89
C ILE A 51 -9.11 -1.30 -3.11
N VAL A 52 -9.59 -0.77 -4.23
CA VAL A 52 -8.79 -0.69 -5.47
C VAL A 52 -7.60 0.26 -5.30
N ALA A 53 -7.74 1.33 -4.51
CA ALA A 53 -6.64 2.23 -4.18
C ALA A 53 -5.57 1.56 -3.30
N CYS A 54 -5.97 0.82 -2.26
CA CYS A 54 -5.07 -0.01 -1.46
C CYS A 54 -4.30 -1.00 -2.35
N ARG A 55 -5.02 -1.71 -3.24
CA ARG A 55 -4.39 -2.64 -4.18
C ARG A 55 -3.48 -1.96 -5.19
N ALA A 56 -3.78 -0.72 -5.59
CA ALA A 56 -2.91 0.05 -6.48
C ALA A 56 -1.60 0.46 -5.77
N MET A 57 -1.67 0.86 -4.49
CA MET A 57 -0.47 1.15 -3.69
C MET A 57 0.39 -0.10 -3.49
N ALA A 58 -0.23 -1.25 -3.22
CA ALA A 58 0.43 -2.55 -3.18
C ALA A 58 1.20 -2.86 -4.47
N ASN A 59 0.50 -2.78 -5.61
CA ASN A 59 1.09 -3.04 -6.92
C ASN A 59 2.20 -2.05 -7.25
N ALA A 60 2.08 -0.79 -6.84
CA ALA A 60 3.16 0.17 -6.96
C ALA A 60 4.42 -0.27 -6.18
N ALA A 61 4.26 -0.73 -4.94
CA ALA A 61 5.36 -1.19 -4.08
C ALA A 61 6.06 -2.47 -4.58
N PHE A 62 5.49 -3.17 -5.57
CA PHE A 62 6.14 -4.32 -6.21
C PHE A 62 7.49 -3.95 -6.84
N HIS A 63 7.59 -2.74 -7.40
CA HIS A 63 8.83 -2.22 -7.99
C HIS A 63 9.49 -1.18 -7.11
N GLN A 64 10.80 -0.98 -7.31
CA GLN A 64 11.61 -0.07 -6.50
C GLN A 64 11.10 1.37 -6.49
N TRP A 65 10.56 1.88 -7.62
CA TRP A 65 10.09 3.26 -7.70
C TRP A 65 8.86 3.51 -6.82
N GLY A 66 7.90 2.58 -6.78
CA GLY A 66 6.78 2.68 -5.85
C GLY A 66 7.21 2.53 -4.40
N ARG A 67 8.18 1.67 -4.09
CA ARG A 67 8.77 1.61 -2.74
C ARG A 67 9.38 2.93 -2.33
N THR A 68 10.27 3.49 -3.15
CA THR A 68 10.90 4.78 -2.91
C THR A 68 9.86 5.89 -2.73
N LEU A 69 8.80 5.88 -3.54
CA LEU A 69 7.70 6.84 -3.43
C LEU A 69 7.03 6.77 -2.06
N PHE A 70 6.61 5.59 -1.61
CA PHE A 70 5.90 5.44 -0.34
C PHE A 70 6.81 5.60 0.88
N THR A 71 8.13 5.41 0.74
CA THR A 71 9.08 5.77 1.79
C THR A 71 9.33 7.28 1.89
N HIS A 72 8.97 8.07 0.87
CA HIS A 72 9.12 9.53 0.91
C HIS A 72 8.24 10.18 1.98
N ASP A 73 7.04 9.62 2.18
CA ASP A 73 6.14 9.96 3.28
C ASP A 73 5.49 8.68 3.83
N VAL A 74 6.31 7.94 4.57
CA VAL A 74 5.91 6.63 5.09
C VAL A 74 4.85 6.76 6.18
N ALA A 75 4.88 7.82 6.99
CA ALA A 75 3.91 8.04 8.06
C ALA A 75 2.50 8.21 7.47
N THR A 76 2.35 9.08 6.47
CA THR A 76 1.07 9.26 5.78
C THR A 76 0.62 7.97 5.09
N THR A 77 1.53 7.28 4.41
CA THR A 77 1.22 6.06 3.66
C THR A 77 0.76 4.93 4.57
N VAL A 78 1.52 4.65 5.63
CA VAL A 78 1.21 3.59 6.59
C VAL A 78 -0.07 3.93 7.35
N THR A 79 -0.25 5.17 7.80
CA THR A 79 -1.47 5.59 8.52
C THR A 79 -2.71 5.45 7.65
N ALA A 80 -2.65 5.88 6.38
CA ALA A 80 -3.79 5.80 5.47
C ALA A 80 -4.22 4.36 5.16
N VAL A 81 -3.25 3.45 5.01
CA VAL A 81 -3.51 2.02 4.77
C VAL A 81 -3.97 1.33 6.05
N ALA A 82 -3.32 1.61 7.19
CA ALA A 82 -3.71 1.08 8.51
C ALA A 82 -5.15 1.47 8.87
N ALA A 83 -5.57 2.70 8.58
CA ALA A 83 -6.94 3.15 8.80
C ALA A 83 -7.98 2.32 8.00
N GLN A 84 -7.62 1.79 6.83
CA GLN A 84 -8.52 0.90 6.10
C GLN A 84 -8.61 -0.48 6.75
N LEU A 85 -7.49 -0.97 7.30
CA LEU A 85 -7.41 -2.26 7.99
C LEU A 85 -8.14 -2.25 9.33
N LEU A 86 -8.08 -1.12 10.04
CA LEU A 86 -8.81 -0.88 11.29
C LEU A 86 -10.29 -0.56 11.06
N SER A 87 -10.73 -0.43 9.80
CA SER A 87 -12.13 -0.18 9.53
C SER A 87 -12.98 -1.37 9.99
N PRO A 88 -14.10 -1.14 10.70
CA PRO A 88 -15.01 -2.21 11.12
C PRO A 88 -15.74 -2.87 9.94
N LYS A 89 -15.44 -2.46 8.71
CA LYS A 89 -16.07 -2.97 7.50
C LYS A 89 -15.29 -4.19 6.97
N PRO A 90 -15.88 -5.40 6.99
CA PRO A 90 -15.17 -6.62 6.58
C PRO A 90 -14.73 -6.59 5.12
N ALA A 91 -15.40 -5.85 4.23
CA ALA A 91 -14.97 -5.69 2.83
C ALA A 91 -13.65 -4.91 2.67
N LEU A 92 -13.30 -4.03 3.62
CA LEU A 92 -12.01 -3.32 3.63
C LEU A 92 -10.90 -4.19 4.26
N GLN A 93 -11.29 -5.11 5.15
CA GLN A 93 -10.41 -6.13 5.74
C GLN A 93 -10.18 -7.33 4.80
N GLN A 94 -11.13 -7.62 3.92
CA GLN A 94 -11.11 -8.74 2.98
C GLN A 94 -11.23 -8.23 1.55
N THR A 95 -10.13 -8.30 0.81
CA THR A 95 -10.17 -8.03 -0.63
C THR A 95 -9.95 -9.35 -1.37
N GLU A 96 -11.03 -10.13 -1.49
CA GLU A 96 -11.23 -11.32 -2.31
C GLU A 96 -9.97 -12.12 -2.69
N THR A 97 -9.66 -13.13 -1.89
CA THR A 97 -9.34 -14.45 -2.46
C THR A 97 -10.59 -15.29 -2.31
N GLU A 98 -11.33 -15.49 -3.40
CA GLU A 98 -12.38 -16.50 -3.46
C GLU A 98 -11.76 -17.84 -3.03
N LYS A 99 -12.33 -18.44 -1.98
CA LYS A 99 -11.93 -19.71 -1.32
C LYS A 99 -10.68 -19.66 -0.44
N ILE A 100 -10.73 -18.94 0.69
CA ILE A 100 -9.98 -19.38 1.87
C ILE A 100 -10.93 -19.37 3.07
N ALA A 101 -11.14 -20.57 3.62
CA ALA A 101 -11.84 -20.81 4.87
C ALA A 101 -11.32 -19.89 5.98
N GLU A 102 -12.24 -19.41 6.81
CA GLU A 102 -12.03 -18.83 8.15
C GLU A 102 -10.62 -18.27 8.40
N LEU A 103 -10.49 -16.93 8.31
CA LEU A 103 -9.30 -16.19 8.72
C LEU A 103 -9.06 -16.40 10.22
N GLY A 104 -8.31 -17.45 10.58
CA GLY A 104 -7.73 -17.60 11.91
C GLY A 104 -6.46 -16.75 12.06
N PRO A 105 -5.25 -17.34 12.18
CA PRO A 105 -4.01 -16.67 12.60
C PRO A 105 -3.60 -15.38 11.85
N ARG A 106 -4.08 -15.15 10.63
CA ARG A 106 -3.73 -13.96 9.82
C ARG A 106 -4.33 -12.67 10.36
N GLU A 107 -5.55 -12.72 10.90
CA GLU A 107 -6.23 -11.54 11.44
C GLU A 107 -5.55 -11.07 12.74
N ASP A 108 -5.10 -12.01 13.58
CA ASP A 108 -4.35 -11.73 14.79
C ASP A 108 -2.96 -11.14 14.49
N VAL A 109 -2.25 -11.68 13.48
CA VAL A 109 -0.97 -11.12 13.03
C VAL A 109 -1.15 -9.71 12.46
N LEU A 110 -2.21 -9.47 11.69
CA LEU A 110 -2.53 -8.14 11.19
C LEU A 110 -2.80 -7.17 12.34
N ARG A 111 -3.60 -7.56 13.33
CA ARG A 111 -3.91 -6.73 14.51
C ARG A 111 -2.67 -6.43 15.35
N VAL A 112 -1.75 -7.38 15.45
CA VAL A 112 -0.45 -7.21 16.14
C VAL A 112 0.48 -6.26 15.37
N VAL A 113 0.58 -6.39 14.04
CA VAL A 113 1.34 -5.47 13.19
C VAL A 113 0.76 -4.05 13.26
N LEU A 114 -0.56 -3.92 13.26
CA LEU A 114 -1.25 -2.64 13.38
C LEU A 114 -1.01 -1.98 14.75
N LYS A 115 -1.05 -2.76 15.84
CA LYS A 115 -0.72 -2.25 17.17
C LYS A 115 0.72 -1.79 17.26
N MET A 116 1.65 -2.56 16.69
CA MET A 116 3.06 -2.15 16.59
C MET A 116 3.23 -0.87 15.78
N ILE A 117 2.44 -0.66 14.72
CA ILE A 117 2.46 0.57 13.91
C ILE A 117 1.93 1.77 14.71
N ASP A 118 0.85 1.59 15.46
CA ASP A 118 0.23 2.62 16.29
C ASP A 118 1.17 3.06 17.44
N ASP A 119 2.00 2.13 17.93
CA ASP A 119 3.03 2.39 18.94
C ASP A 119 4.30 3.08 18.37
N ILE A 120 4.44 3.23 17.04
CA ILE A 120 5.57 3.96 16.43
C ILE A 120 5.33 5.46 16.53
N SER A 121 6.06 6.10 17.45
CA SER A 121 6.05 7.56 17.64
C SER A 121 6.75 8.34 16.50
N SER A 122 7.66 7.68 15.78
CA SER A 122 8.41 8.28 14.65
C SER A 122 8.93 7.21 13.71
N PHE A 123 8.60 7.35 12.42
CA PHE A 123 9.18 6.52 11.35
C PHE A 123 10.54 7.03 10.88
N GLY A 124 10.96 8.24 11.29
CA GLY A 124 12.22 8.86 10.86
C GLY A 124 13.47 8.18 11.43
N ASP A 125 13.32 7.44 12.53
CA ASP A 125 14.42 6.72 13.19
C ASP A 125 14.70 5.33 12.58
N HIS A 126 13.91 4.93 11.58
CA HIS A 126 13.97 3.62 10.96
C HIS A 126 14.68 3.69 9.60
N THR A 127 15.44 2.66 9.25
CA THR A 127 16.10 2.59 7.95
C THR A 127 15.08 2.45 6.82
N GLN A 128 15.41 2.95 5.63
CA GLN A 128 14.54 2.83 4.45
C GLN A 128 14.17 1.36 4.16
N ASP A 129 15.10 0.43 4.38
CA ASP A 129 14.84 -1.01 4.24
C ASP A 129 13.84 -1.55 5.26
N ALA A 130 13.88 -1.08 6.51
CA ALA A 130 12.89 -1.45 7.53
C ALA A 130 11.49 -0.94 7.17
N LEU A 131 11.40 0.29 6.64
CA LEU A 131 10.15 0.90 6.18
C LEU A 131 9.59 0.18 4.95
N ILE A 132 10.45 -0.24 4.02
CA ILE A 132 10.08 -1.07 2.88
C ILE A 132 9.52 -2.42 3.34
N ARG A 133 10.20 -3.07 4.30
CA ARG A 133 9.75 -4.36 4.84
C ARG A 133 8.42 -4.26 5.58
N LEU A 134 8.19 -3.17 6.31
CA LEU A 134 6.91 -2.89 6.94
C LEU A 134 5.80 -2.74 5.89
N LEU A 135 6.05 -1.95 4.84
CA LEU A 135 5.11 -1.79 3.73
C LEU A 135 4.84 -3.13 3.02
N GLN A 136 5.88 -3.91 2.75
CA GLN A 136 5.77 -5.26 2.19
C GLN A 136 4.97 -6.19 3.10
N ALA A 137 5.16 -6.14 4.42
CA ALA A 137 4.43 -6.96 5.38
C ALA A 137 2.94 -6.60 5.42
N ILE A 138 2.61 -5.31 5.48
CA ILE A 138 1.22 -4.83 5.43
C ILE A 138 0.55 -5.29 4.12
N VAL A 139 1.25 -5.12 2.99
CA VAL A 139 0.77 -5.55 1.68
C VAL A 139 0.60 -7.08 1.63
N THR A 140 1.60 -7.84 2.06
CA THR A 140 1.55 -9.31 2.08
C THR A 140 0.39 -9.83 2.94
N LEU A 141 0.16 -9.23 4.10
CA LEU A 141 -0.92 -9.61 5.00
C LEU A 141 -2.30 -9.28 4.44
N MET A 142 -2.44 -8.18 3.71
CA MET A 142 -3.69 -7.79 3.04
C MET A 142 -4.06 -8.68 1.85
N TRP A 143 -3.07 -9.29 1.18
CA TRP A 143 -3.29 -10.00 -0.09
C TRP A 143 -2.90 -11.48 -0.08
N GLY A 144 -2.28 -11.98 0.98
CA GLY A 144 -1.93 -13.39 1.17
C GLY A 144 -0.83 -13.91 0.24
N ASP A 145 -0.20 -13.03 -0.55
CA ASP A 145 0.81 -13.37 -1.55
C ASP A 145 2.22 -13.16 -0.98
N ALA A 146 2.84 -14.27 -0.55
CA ALA A 146 4.18 -14.28 0.05
C ALA A 146 5.31 -13.94 -0.95
N SER A 147 5.01 -13.76 -2.24
CA SER A 147 6.00 -13.39 -3.26
C SER A 147 6.65 -12.01 -3.04
N LEU A 148 6.08 -11.20 -2.15
CA LEU A 148 6.57 -9.88 -1.75
C LEU A 148 7.70 -9.93 -0.70
N ILE A 149 7.97 -11.09 -0.11
CA ILE A 149 9.08 -11.32 0.83
C ILE A 149 10.28 -11.85 0.04
N LYS A 150 11.06 -10.95 -0.57
CA LYS A 150 12.42 -11.24 -1.06
C LYS A 150 13.36 -10.10 -0.71
#